data_AF-A0A2W6A3V9-F1
#
_entry.id   AF-A0A2W6A3V9-F1
#
_cell.length_a   1.000
_cell.length_b   1.000
_cell.length_c   1.000
_cell.angle_alpha   90.00
_cell.angle_beta   90.00
_cell.angle_gamma   90.00
#
_symmetry.space_group_name_H-M   'P 1'
#
loop_
_entity.id
_entity.type
_entity.pdbx_description
1 polymer ?
#
loop_
_entity_poly.entity_id
_entity_poly.type
_entity_poly.pdbx_seq_one_letter_code
_entity_poly.pdbx_strand_id
1 'polypeptide(L)'
;MPRPRIRLAGIVLVALFGAGCQGVQAPKVDAPPPAPTSTPSPSPTAAANWTQSLDFSGDVHGTMTTVVPVSPQIRSECTGRNSRPAGVWASTLFGFVGSDVYGVLFAVGQYRGPGSYSAPDVTVQVHSSDNSAVWQSIGERSAKFTVGPDEESGTVDASLTNLGSNQATMQLSGSWNCRT
;
A
#
# COMPACT_ATOMS: atom_id res chain seq x y z
N MET A 1 2.96 1.72 -39.86
CA MET A 1 3.82 0.65 -40.41
C MET A 1 3.78 -0.54 -39.45
N PRO A 2 3.23 -1.70 -39.83
CA PRO A 2 3.13 -2.87 -38.96
C PRO A 2 4.18 -3.95 -39.33
N ARG A 3 4.93 -4.48 -38.36
CA ARG A 3 5.82 -5.64 -38.51
C ARG A 3 5.85 -6.48 -37.21
N PRO A 4 6.17 -7.78 -37.28
CA PRO A 4 5.21 -8.85 -36.96
C PRO A 4 5.52 -9.64 -35.68
N ARG A 5 4.51 -10.40 -35.22
CA ARG A 5 4.57 -11.39 -34.13
C ARG A 5 5.36 -12.63 -34.56
N ILE A 6 6.29 -13.09 -33.71
CA ILE A 6 6.94 -14.39 -33.83
C ILE A 6 6.30 -15.34 -32.82
N ARG A 7 5.67 -16.41 -33.33
CA ARG A 7 5.29 -17.60 -32.55
C ARG A 7 6.46 -18.58 -32.60
N LEU A 8 6.81 -19.16 -31.46
CA LEU A 8 7.69 -20.32 -31.39
C LEU A 8 6.98 -21.43 -30.62
N ALA A 9 6.59 -22.45 -31.39
CA ALA A 9 6.18 -23.75 -30.91
C ALA A 9 7.43 -24.63 -30.73
N GLY A 10 7.43 -25.49 -29.73
CA GLY A 10 8.50 -26.47 -29.51
C GLY A 10 8.02 -27.60 -28.61
N ILE A 11 7.49 -28.65 -29.24
CA ILE A 11 7.17 -29.95 -28.63
C ILE A 11 8.45 -30.79 -28.63
N VAL A 12 8.79 -31.44 -27.50
CA VAL A 12 9.54 -32.71 -27.51
C VAL A 12 8.99 -33.64 -26.44
N LEU A 13 8.65 -34.84 -26.88
CA LEU A 13 8.04 -35.96 -26.17
C LEU A 13 9.07 -37.08 -26.21
N VAL A 14 9.53 -37.63 -25.08
CA VAL A 14 10.20 -38.95 -25.05
C VAL A 14 9.87 -39.67 -23.74
N ALA A 15 9.29 -40.85 -23.89
CA ALA A 15 8.98 -41.83 -22.86
C ALA A 15 10.19 -42.74 -22.56
N LEU A 16 10.28 -43.30 -21.35
CA LEU A 16 11.02 -44.54 -21.12
C LEU A 16 10.38 -45.37 -20.00
N PHE A 17 10.04 -46.61 -20.36
CA PHE A 17 9.58 -47.70 -19.51
C PHE A 17 10.71 -48.23 -18.63
N GLY A 18 10.38 -48.60 -17.39
CA GLY A 18 11.24 -49.40 -16.51
C GLY A 18 10.39 -50.24 -15.57
N ALA A 19 10.30 -51.54 -15.87
CA ALA A 19 9.69 -52.55 -15.01
C ALA A 19 10.62 -52.91 -13.84
N GLY A 20 10.05 -53.01 -12.63
CA GLY A 20 10.75 -53.51 -11.45
C GLY A 20 9.77 -53.78 -10.30
N CYS A 21 9.26 -55.00 -10.20
CA CYS A 21 8.67 -55.53 -8.97
C CYS A 21 9.81 -56.02 -8.09
N GLN A 22 9.96 -55.53 -6.84
CA GLN A 22 10.32 -56.31 -5.64
C GLN A 22 10.09 -55.48 -4.36
N GLY A 23 9.50 -56.11 -3.34
CA GLY A 23 9.62 -55.68 -1.93
C GLY A 23 8.37 -55.08 -1.29
N VAL A 24 7.34 -55.88 -1.02
CA VAL A 24 6.29 -55.51 -0.06
C VAL A 24 6.89 -55.59 1.35
N GLN A 25 7.40 -54.47 1.85
CA GLN A 25 7.62 -54.27 3.28
C GLN A 25 6.29 -53.81 3.89
N ALA A 26 5.87 -54.48 4.96
CA ALA A 26 4.70 -54.09 5.73
C ALA A 26 4.86 -52.63 6.21
N PRO A 27 3.83 -51.78 6.10
CA PRO A 27 3.90 -50.42 6.58
C PRO A 27 4.10 -50.45 8.10
N LYS A 28 5.23 -49.91 8.55
CA LYS A 28 5.42 -49.51 9.93
C LYS A 28 4.37 -48.44 10.19
N VAL A 29 3.45 -48.70 11.11
CA VAL A 29 2.48 -47.70 11.58
C VAL A 29 3.29 -46.66 12.35
N ASP A 30 3.68 -45.60 11.66
CA ASP A 30 4.26 -44.43 12.30
C ASP A 30 3.22 -43.83 13.24
N ALA A 31 3.68 -43.51 14.45
CA ALA A 31 2.88 -42.85 15.46
C ALA A 31 2.26 -41.56 14.86
N PRO A 32 1.02 -41.21 15.25
CA PRO A 32 0.34 -40.03 14.72
C PRO A 32 1.23 -38.79 14.87
N PRO A 33 1.30 -37.92 13.85
CA PRO A 33 2.05 -36.67 13.92
C PRO A 33 1.64 -35.90 15.17
N PRO A 34 2.60 -35.31 15.92
CA PRO A 34 2.24 -34.44 17.03
C PRO A 34 1.29 -33.35 16.53
N ALA A 35 0.20 -33.15 17.25
CA ALA A 35 -0.80 -32.13 16.94
C ALA A 35 -0.11 -30.78 16.68
N PRO A 36 -0.56 -30.00 15.68
CA PRO A 36 0.04 -28.71 15.40
C PRO A 36 -0.02 -27.84 16.66
N THR A 37 1.16 -27.54 17.21
CA THR A 37 1.29 -26.58 18.30
C THR A 37 0.74 -25.26 17.79
N SER A 38 -0.37 -24.80 18.36
CA SER A 38 -0.99 -23.52 18.04
C SER A 38 0.02 -22.40 18.30
N THR A 39 0.64 -21.89 17.24
CA THR A 39 1.47 -20.69 17.33
C THR A 39 0.56 -19.56 17.84
N PRO A 40 0.91 -18.88 18.95
CA PRO A 40 0.09 -17.78 19.44
C PRO A 40 0.00 -16.71 18.35
N SER A 41 -1.22 -16.35 17.98
CA SER A 41 -1.46 -15.21 17.08
C SER A 41 -0.82 -13.98 17.72
N PRO A 42 0.06 -13.24 17.01
CA PRO A 42 0.64 -12.03 17.59
C PRO A 42 -0.51 -11.09 17.95
N SER A 43 -0.58 -10.70 19.23
CA SER A 43 -1.51 -9.66 19.67
C SER A 43 -1.21 -8.38 18.89
N PRO A 44 -2.22 -7.64 18.42
CA PRO A 44 -2.00 -6.39 17.70
C PRO A 44 -1.19 -5.44 18.59
N THR A 45 -0.02 -5.01 18.10
CA THR A 45 0.75 -3.95 18.73
C THR A 45 -0.10 -2.69 18.74
N ALA A 46 -0.15 -1.99 19.88
CA ALA A 46 -0.95 -0.78 20.07
C ALA A 46 -0.84 0.14 18.84
N ALA A 47 -1.99 0.64 18.36
CA ALA A 47 -2.03 1.56 17.24
C ALA A 47 -1.11 2.75 17.53
N ALA A 48 -0.35 3.17 16.52
CA ALA A 48 0.36 4.43 16.61
C ALA A 48 -0.69 5.52 16.84
N ASN A 49 -0.54 6.36 17.87
CA ASN A 49 -1.49 7.42 18.22
C ASN A 49 -1.41 8.59 17.22
N TRP A 50 -1.62 8.31 15.94
CA TRP A 50 -1.53 9.28 14.86
C TRP A 50 -2.93 9.81 14.56
N THR A 51 -3.22 11.01 15.06
CA THR A 51 -4.48 11.69 14.81
C THR A 51 -4.49 12.26 13.41
N GLN A 52 -5.46 11.82 12.60
CA GLN A 52 -5.71 12.36 11.27
C GLN A 52 -6.96 13.23 11.30
N SER A 53 -7.11 14.08 10.30
CA SER A 53 -8.38 14.72 9.96
C SER A 53 -8.42 14.85 8.45
N LEU A 54 -8.49 13.71 7.76
CA LEU A 54 -8.51 13.64 6.31
C LEU A 54 -9.93 13.40 5.83
N ASP A 55 -10.49 14.34 5.09
CA ASP A 55 -11.81 14.29 4.51
C ASP A 55 -11.76 13.79 3.07
N PHE A 56 -12.62 12.82 2.78
CA PHE A 56 -12.77 12.13 1.52
C PHE A 56 -14.12 12.53 0.92
N SER A 57 -14.15 12.94 -0.34
CA SER A 57 -15.40 13.18 -1.06
C SER A 57 -15.31 12.73 -2.52
N GLY A 58 -16.46 12.41 -3.12
CA GLY A 58 -16.56 11.85 -4.46
C GLY A 58 -16.76 10.33 -4.43
N ASP A 59 -15.91 9.56 -5.12
CA ASP A 59 -15.96 8.09 -5.17
C ASP A 59 -15.90 7.43 -3.78
N VAL A 60 -15.13 8.04 -2.86
CA VAL A 60 -15.04 7.65 -1.45
C VAL A 60 -15.51 8.83 -0.63
N HIS A 61 -16.36 8.57 0.38
CA HIS A 61 -16.92 9.62 1.23
C HIS A 61 -16.76 9.29 2.71
N GLY A 62 -16.24 10.25 3.48
CA GLY A 62 -16.10 10.13 4.93
C GLY A 62 -14.82 10.79 5.43
N THR A 63 -14.47 10.53 6.69
CA THR A 63 -13.28 11.12 7.32
C THR A 63 -12.42 10.02 7.93
N MET A 64 -11.11 10.06 7.66
CA MET A 64 -10.12 9.27 8.38
C MET A 64 -9.60 10.09 9.56
N THR A 65 -9.85 9.62 10.78
CA THR A 65 -9.48 10.33 12.03
C THR A 65 -8.32 9.68 12.78
N THR A 66 -8.05 8.40 12.51
CA THR A 66 -6.98 7.64 13.16
C THR A 66 -6.43 6.61 12.19
N VAL A 67 -5.18 6.19 12.42
CA VAL A 67 -4.60 5.04 11.72
C VAL A 67 -5.04 3.72 12.35
N VAL A 68 -5.19 2.68 11.53
CA VAL A 68 -5.49 1.33 12.03
C VAL A 68 -4.31 0.76 12.82
N PRO A 69 -4.57 -0.18 13.75
CA PRO A 69 -3.50 -0.91 14.42
C PRO A 69 -2.60 -1.66 13.43
N VAL A 70 -1.32 -1.78 13.79
CA VAL A 70 -0.33 -2.48 12.96
C VAL A 70 -0.67 -3.96 12.86
N SER A 71 -0.60 -4.50 11.64
CA SER A 71 -0.72 -5.92 11.32
C SER A 71 0.38 -6.35 10.35
N PRO A 72 0.54 -7.67 10.06
CA PRO A 72 1.50 -8.13 9.06
C PRO A 72 1.25 -7.57 7.64
N GLN A 73 0.02 -7.22 7.31
CA GLN A 73 -0.39 -6.73 5.99
C GLN A 73 -0.52 -5.20 5.93
N ILE A 74 -0.72 -4.54 7.07
CA ILE A 74 -1.05 -3.12 7.14
C ILE A 74 -0.18 -2.43 8.18
N ARG A 75 0.59 -1.44 7.73
CA ARG A 75 1.46 -0.63 8.59
C ARG A 75 1.54 0.78 8.05
N SER A 76 1.13 1.75 8.87
CA SER A 76 1.40 3.15 8.60
C SER A 76 2.86 3.48 8.93
N GLU A 77 3.51 4.30 8.10
CA GLU A 77 4.92 4.68 8.22
C GLU A 77 5.15 6.05 7.60
N CYS A 78 6.18 6.77 8.05
CA CYS A 78 6.65 7.97 7.36
C CYS A 78 8.15 8.14 7.52
N THR A 79 8.76 8.88 6.60
CA THR A 79 10.20 9.20 6.68
C THR A 79 10.47 10.34 7.67
N GLY A 80 9.50 11.23 7.86
CA GLY A 80 9.55 12.36 8.79
C GLY A 80 10.86 13.14 8.73
N ARG A 81 11.52 13.32 9.88
CA ARG A 81 12.79 14.07 10.00
C ARG A 81 13.98 13.44 9.28
N ASN A 82 13.87 12.17 8.87
CA ASN A 82 14.93 11.45 8.16
C ASN A 82 14.89 11.69 6.63
N SER A 83 14.00 12.56 6.15
CA SER A 83 13.75 12.78 4.72
C SER A 83 14.82 13.62 4.01
N ARG A 84 15.48 14.54 4.74
CA ARG A 84 16.40 15.52 4.13
C ARG A 84 17.60 14.89 3.43
N PRO A 85 18.33 13.91 4.02
CA PRO A 85 19.48 13.30 3.35
C PRO A 85 19.10 12.56 2.05
N ALA A 86 17.90 12.01 1.98
CA ALA A 86 17.40 11.29 0.81
C ALA A 86 16.81 12.22 -0.27
N GLY A 87 16.53 13.49 0.07
CA GLY A 87 15.85 14.43 -0.82
C GLY A 87 14.41 14.02 -1.16
N VAL A 88 13.81 13.14 -0.36
CA VAL A 88 12.44 12.63 -0.52
C VAL A 88 11.79 12.54 0.85
N TRP A 89 10.58 13.10 0.96
CA TRP A 89 9.71 12.89 2.11
C TRP A 89 8.54 11.99 1.68
N ALA A 90 8.20 10.98 2.46
CA ALA A 90 7.11 10.06 2.16
C ALA A 90 6.36 9.63 3.42
N SER A 91 5.08 9.33 3.25
CA SER A 91 4.21 8.78 4.30
C SER A 91 3.17 7.86 3.68
N THR A 92 2.93 6.73 4.34
CA THR A 92 1.82 5.82 4.07
C THR A 92 0.96 5.73 5.33
N LEU A 93 -0.32 6.08 5.21
CA LEU A 93 -1.30 6.01 6.28
C LEU A 93 -2.38 5.00 5.92
N PHE A 94 -2.72 4.12 6.85
CA PHE A 94 -3.88 3.25 6.72
C PHE A 94 -4.90 3.59 7.79
N GLY A 95 -6.14 3.83 7.41
CA GLY A 95 -7.20 4.24 8.33
C GLY A 95 -8.59 3.87 7.82
N PHE A 96 -9.56 3.89 8.72
CA PHE A 96 -10.96 3.69 8.36
C PHE A 96 -11.54 4.95 7.72
N VAL A 97 -12.33 4.76 6.66
CA VAL A 97 -13.25 5.75 6.09
C VAL A 97 -14.61 5.08 6.01
N GLY A 98 -15.51 5.39 6.94
CA GLY A 98 -16.71 4.59 7.14
C GLY A 98 -16.37 3.20 7.71
N SER A 99 -16.80 2.14 7.03
CA SER A 99 -16.52 0.75 7.41
C SER A 99 -15.24 0.16 6.80
N ASP A 100 -14.67 0.85 5.81
CA ASP A 100 -13.62 0.30 4.96
C ASP A 100 -12.26 0.91 5.30
N VAL A 101 -11.19 0.13 5.10
CA VAL A 101 -9.81 0.58 5.28
C VAL A 101 -9.25 1.04 3.94
N TYR A 102 -8.68 2.25 3.94
CA TYR A 102 -7.98 2.83 2.81
C TYR A 102 -6.53 3.10 3.16
N GLY A 103 -5.65 2.91 2.19
CA GLY A 103 -4.27 3.38 2.25
C GLY A 103 -4.11 4.71 1.54
N VAL A 104 -3.47 5.67 2.20
CA VAL A 104 -3.16 7.00 1.68
C VAL A 104 -1.65 7.14 1.63
N LEU A 105 -1.10 7.41 0.45
CA LEU A 105 0.32 7.64 0.23
C LEU A 105 0.57 9.08 -0.19
N PHE A 106 1.52 9.70 0.49
CA PHE A 106 2.06 11.02 0.18
C PHE A 106 3.55 10.86 -0.15
N ALA A 107 3.99 11.46 -1.25
CA ALA A 107 5.40 11.52 -1.60
C ALA A 107 5.76 12.91 -2.11
N VAL A 108 6.81 13.49 -1.56
CA VAL A 108 7.39 14.78 -1.97
C VAL A 108 8.78 14.50 -2.53
N GLY A 109 8.92 14.65 -3.84
CA GLY A 109 10.21 14.64 -4.53
C GLY A 109 10.98 15.93 -4.29
N GLN A 110 12.30 15.88 -4.42
CA GLN A 110 13.17 17.04 -4.24
C GLN A 110 12.92 17.78 -2.92
N TYR A 111 12.66 17.03 -1.84
CA TYR A 111 12.35 17.59 -0.53
C TYR A 111 13.49 18.51 -0.04
N ARG A 112 13.12 19.70 0.47
CA ARG A 112 14.05 20.72 0.97
C ARG A 112 13.80 21.11 2.43
N GLY A 113 12.89 20.41 3.11
CA GLY A 113 12.49 20.70 4.49
C GLY A 113 11.01 21.10 4.60
N PRO A 114 10.57 21.58 5.78
CA PRO A 114 9.22 22.07 5.99
C PRO A 114 8.81 23.13 4.96
N GLY A 115 7.56 23.12 4.54
CA GLY A 115 7.05 24.03 3.52
C GLY A 115 5.89 23.47 2.74
N SER A 116 5.40 24.25 1.78
CA SER A 116 4.36 23.82 0.84
C SER A 116 4.98 23.34 -0.46
N TYR A 117 4.45 22.23 -0.94
CA TYR A 117 4.81 21.56 -2.17
C TYR A 117 3.54 21.37 -3.00
N SER A 118 3.70 21.31 -4.32
CA SER A 118 2.59 21.13 -5.25
C SER A 118 2.98 20.15 -6.34
N ALA A 119 2.00 19.61 -7.06
CA ALA A 119 2.29 18.84 -8.27
C ALA A 119 3.14 19.66 -9.27
N PRO A 120 4.17 19.07 -9.91
CA PRO A 120 4.47 17.63 -9.94
C PRO A 120 5.42 17.13 -8.83
N ASP A 121 5.91 18.00 -7.95
CA ASP A 121 6.85 17.61 -6.89
C ASP A 121 6.18 16.77 -5.79
N VAL A 122 4.85 16.76 -5.76
CA VAL A 122 4.03 15.95 -4.84
C VAL A 122 3.22 14.93 -5.62
N THR A 123 3.20 13.69 -5.10
CA THR A 123 2.21 12.68 -5.46
C THR A 123 1.36 12.34 -4.25
N VAL A 124 0.04 12.35 -4.44
CA VAL A 124 -0.94 11.85 -3.48
C VAL A 124 -1.65 10.67 -4.13
N GLN A 125 -1.74 9.55 -3.42
CA GLN A 125 -2.45 8.37 -3.87
C GLN A 125 -3.35 7.84 -2.75
N VAL A 126 -4.54 7.39 -3.12
CA VAL A 126 -5.44 6.63 -2.25
C VAL A 126 -5.70 5.29 -2.91
N HIS A 127 -5.72 4.21 -2.13
CA HIS A 127 -6.08 2.89 -2.62
C HIS A 127 -7.01 2.17 -1.63
N SER A 128 -7.91 1.35 -2.16
CA SER A 128 -8.66 0.39 -1.36
C SER A 128 -7.71 -0.66 -0.78
N SER A 129 -8.04 -1.24 0.38
CA SER A 129 -7.19 -2.25 1.03
C SER A 129 -6.90 -3.48 0.16
N ASP A 130 -7.77 -3.81 -0.79
CA ASP A 130 -7.61 -4.90 -1.75
C ASP A 130 -6.96 -4.46 -3.09
N ASN A 131 -6.62 -3.17 -3.22
CA ASN A 131 -6.12 -2.52 -4.43
C ASN A 131 -7.03 -2.64 -5.67
N SER A 132 -8.31 -2.96 -5.50
CA SER A 132 -9.28 -2.97 -6.60
C SER A 132 -9.57 -1.58 -7.16
N ALA A 133 -9.34 -0.53 -6.36
CA ALA A 133 -9.46 0.86 -6.77
C ALA A 133 -8.26 1.68 -6.28
N VAL A 134 -7.75 2.54 -7.17
CA VAL A 134 -6.63 3.45 -6.91
C VAL A 134 -6.95 4.81 -7.49
N TRP A 135 -6.78 5.85 -6.69
CA TRP A 135 -6.89 7.25 -7.08
C TRP A 135 -5.55 7.94 -6.91
N GLN A 136 -5.15 8.78 -7.86
CA GLN A 136 -3.87 9.48 -7.82
C GLN A 136 -4.01 10.92 -8.30
N SER A 137 -3.21 11.82 -7.72
CA SER A 137 -3.05 13.18 -8.24
C SER A 137 -2.34 13.15 -9.59
N ILE A 138 -3.06 13.50 -10.66
CA ILE A 138 -2.52 13.56 -12.03
C ILE A 138 -2.63 14.99 -12.55
N GLY A 139 -1.54 15.48 -13.15
CA GLY A 139 -1.48 16.81 -13.77
C GLY A 139 -1.06 17.92 -12.82
N GLU A 140 -0.83 19.10 -13.38
CA GLU A 140 -0.42 20.29 -12.61
C GLU A 140 -1.51 20.73 -11.65
N ARG A 141 -1.11 21.24 -10.47
CA ARG A 141 -2.03 21.76 -9.44
C ARG A 141 -3.06 20.75 -8.91
N SER A 142 -2.89 19.46 -9.22
CA SER A 142 -3.76 18.38 -8.71
C SER A 142 -3.57 18.10 -7.23
N ALA A 143 -2.46 18.53 -6.64
CA ALA A 143 -2.18 18.40 -5.22
C ALA A 143 -1.41 19.61 -4.70
N LYS A 144 -1.76 20.02 -3.47
CA LYS A 144 -1.00 20.89 -2.59
C LYS A 144 -0.79 20.16 -1.27
N PHE A 145 0.45 20.11 -0.82
CA PHE A 145 0.85 19.38 0.37
C PHE A 145 1.77 20.24 1.22
N THR A 146 1.49 20.37 2.50
CA THR A 146 2.33 21.16 3.42
C THR A 146 2.94 20.23 4.45
N VAL A 147 4.26 20.28 4.60
CA VAL A 147 4.98 19.65 5.70
C VAL A 147 5.26 20.70 6.77
N GLY A 148 4.76 20.45 7.97
CA GLY A 148 4.93 21.27 9.15
C GLY A 148 6.38 21.29 9.66
N PRO A 149 6.70 22.22 10.58
CA PRO A 149 8.06 22.42 11.07
C PRO A 149 8.63 21.22 11.85
N ASP A 150 7.77 20.34 12.38
CA ASP A 150 8.17 19.10 13.05
C ASP A 150 8.50 17.96 12.08
N GLU A 151 8.22 18.16 10.77
CA GLU A 151 8.32 17.20 9.68
C GLU A 151 7.44 15.94 9.86
N GLU A 152 6.52 15.98 10.82
CA GLU A 152 5.65 14.88 11.27
C GLU A 152 4.17 15.27 11.32
N SER A 153 3.84 16.46 10.83
CA SER A 153 2.48 16.96 10.71
C SER A 153 2.34 17.84 9.49
N GLY A 154 1.11 18.09 9.04
CA GLY A 154 0.88 18.97 7.92
C GLY A 154 -0.54 18.98 7.41
N THR A 155 -0.70 19.46 6.18
CA THR A 155 -1.99 19.49 5.49
C THR A 155 -1.88 18.98 4.07
N VAL A 156 -3.02 18.55 3.53
CA VAL A 156 -3.17 18.14 2.13
C VAL A 156 -4.45 18.74 1.56
N ASP A 157 -4.41 19.06 0.28
CA ASP A 157 -5.56 19.39 -0.55
C ASP A 157 -5.27 18.84 -1.95
N ALA A 158 -6.01 17.83 -2.38
CA ALA A 158 -5.74 17.11 -3.61
C ALA A 158 -7.01 16.62 -4.32
N SER A 159 -7.00 16.82 -5.64
CA SER A 159 -7.96 16.24 -6.58
C SER A 159 -7.34 15.00 -7.23
N LEU A 160 -7.98 13.85 -7.05
CA LEU A 160 -7.47 12.55 -7.45
C LEU A 160 -8.29 11.96 -8.60
N THR A 161 -7.58 11.36 -9.54
CA THR A 161 -8.13 10.63 -10.69
C THR A 161 -8.15 9.15 -10.39
N ASN A 162 -9.31 8.51 -10.56
CA ASN A 162 -9.43 7.06 -10.50
C ASN A 162 -8.67 6.44 -11.69
N LEU A 163 -7.65 5.62 -11.42
CA LEU A 163 -6.79 5.04 -12.44
C LEU A 163 -7.50 3.98 -13.30
N GLY A 164 -8.59 3.38 -12.80
CA GLY A 164 -9.39 2.42 -13.55
C GLY A 164 -10.31 3.08 -14.59
N SER A 165 -10.85 4.26 -14.27
CA SER A 165 -11.80 4.99 -15.15
C SER A 165 -11.19 6.19 -15.88
N ASN A 166 -10.02 6.68 -15.44
CA ASN A 166 -9.39 7.93 -15.87
C ASN A 166 -10.26 9.18 -15.67
N GLN A 167 -11.14 9.16 -14.66
CA GLN A 167 -11.96 10.32 -14.29
C GLN A 167 -11.51 10.92 -12.96
N ALA A 168 -11.48 12.25 -12.87
CA ALA A 168 -11.29 12.95 -11.60
C ALA A 168 -12.57 12.85 -10.79
N THR A 169 -12.54 11.99 -9.77
CA THR A 169 -13.75 11.58 -9.04
C THR A 169 -13.59 11.68 -7.54
N MET A 170 -12.43 12.09 -7.03
CA MET A 170 -12.17 12.11 -5.59
C MET A 170 -11.44 13.37 -5.17
N GLN A 171 -11.86 13.98 -4.05
CA GLN A 171 -11.11 15.00 -3.34
C GLN A 171 -10.64 14.44 -1.99
N LEU A 172 -9.39 14.75 -1.64
CA LEU A 172 -8.79 14.46 -0.34
C LEU A 172 -8.26 15.78 0.23
N SER A 173 -8.73 16.16 1.41
CA SER A 173 -8.26 17.37 2.08
C SER A 173 -8.17 17.20 3.59
N GLY A 174 -7.43 18.09 4.25
CA GLY A 174 -7.40 18.17 5.71
C GLY A 174 -6.00 18.09 6.30
N SER A 175 -5.89 17.64 7.54
CA SER A 175 -4.63 17.55 8.27
C SER A 175 -4.18 16.11 8.48
N TRP A 176 -2.86 15.94 8.47
CA TRP A 176 -2.22 14.65 8.70
C TRP A 176 -1.15 14.78 9.77
N ASN A 177 -0.86 13.65 10.41
CA ASN A 177 0.25 13.49 11.32
C ASN A 177 0.86 12.09 11.17
N CYS A 178 2.15 11.97 11.45
CA CYS A 178 2.84 10.70 11.58
C CYS A 178 3.88 10.76 12.71
N ARG A 179 4.63 9.67 12.94
CA ARG A 179 5.78 9.63 13.84
C ARG A 179 6.87 8.71 13.28
N THR A 180 8.12 9.12 13.43
CA THR A 180 9.31 8.30 13.09
C THR A 180 9.91 7.59 14.29
#